data_AF-A0A2H1V1Q9-F1
#
_entry.id   AF-A0A2H1V1Q9-F1
#
_cell.length_a   1.000
_cell.length_b   1.000
_cell.length_c   1.000
_cell.angle_alpha   90.00
_cell.angle_beta   90.00
_cell.angle_gamma   90.00
#
_symmetry.space_group_name_H-M   'P 1'
#
loop_
_entity.id
_entity.type
_entity.pdbx_description
1 polymer ?
#
loop_
_entity_poly.entity_id
_entity_poly.type
_entity_poly.pdbx_seq_one_letter_code
_entity_poly.pdbx_strand_id
1 'polypeptide(L)'
;YIKENYKQMTQIVARTVGVCCCVGIGMALPLLEQILNIVGALFYSILGLVIPSVIETVFKWENLGKWNWILWKNGFIFLFGMFSLVSGCTVTIMDIIKILNEKTE
;
A
#
# COMPACT_ATOMS: atom_id res chain seq x y z
N TYR A 1 -34.49 -6.65 11.36
CA TYR A 1 -34.09 -6.89 12.76
C TYR A 1 -32.98 -7.95 12.80
N ILE A 2 -31.75 -7.58 12.44
CA ILE A 2 -30.60 -8.49 12.54
C ILE A 2 -30.04 -8.36 13.96
N LYS A 3 -30.20 -9.45 14.70
CA LYS A 3 -29.94 -9.66 16.13
C LYS A 3 -28.64 -8.96 16.58
N GLU A 4 -28.80 -7.98 17.47
CA GLU A 4 -27.75 -7.12 18.04
C GLU A 4 -26.57 -7.91 18.65
N ASN A 5 -26.86 -9.15 19.09
CA ASN A 5 -25.88 -10.10 19.62
C ASN A 5 -24.82 -10.56 18.60
N TYR A 6 -25.16 -10.71 17.31
CA TYR A 6 -24.16 -11.11 16.30
C TYR A 6 -23.25 -9.95 15.91
N LYS A 7 -23.72 -8.70 15.99
CA LYS A 7 -22.87 -7.54 15.66
C LYS A 7 -21.68 -7.43 16.61
N GLN A 8 -21.93 -7.59 17.90
CA GLN A 8 -20.89 -7.56 18.94
C GLN A 8 -19.91 -8.73 18.75
N MET A 9 -20.44 -9.95 18.57
CA MET A 9 -19.59 -11.13 18.39
C MET A 9 -18.74 -11.04 17.11
N THR A 10 -19.33 -10.64 15.98
CA THR A 10 -18.60 -10.44 14.71
C THR A 10 -17.55 -9.34 14.83
N GLN A 11 -17.83 -8.24 15.53
CA GLN A 11 -16.87 -7.15 15.72
C GLN A 11 -15.66 -7.61 16.56
N ILE A 12 -15.89 -8.38 17.61
CA ILE A 12 -14.82 -8.92 18.47
C ILE A 12 -14.01 -9.95 17.70
N VAL A 13 -14.66 -10.89 17.02
CA VAL A 13 -14.00 -11.92 16.21
C VAL A 13 -13.17 -11.29 15.09
N ALA A 14 -13.70 -10.30 14.36
CA ALA A 14 -12.97 -9.62 13.29
C ALA A 14 -11.71 -8.91 13.82
N ARG A 15 -11.79 -8.26 14.99
CA ARG A 15 -10.62 -7.64 15.63
C ARG A 15 -9.59 -8.67 16.06
N THR A 16 -10.02 -9.73 16.74
CA THR A 16 -9.12 -10.79 17.21
C THR A 16 -8.42 -11.49 16.05
N VAL A 17 -9.17 -11.84 14.99
CA VAL A 17 -8.60 -12.45 13.78
C VAL A 17 -7.61 -11.51 13.10
N GLY A 18 -7.96 -10.22 12.95
CA GLY A 18 -7.06 -9.23 12.35
C GLY A 18 -5.74 -9.10 13.12
N VAL A 19 -5.80 -9.01 14.45
CA VAL A 19 -4.59 -8.93 15.30
C VAL A 19 -3.79 -10.24 15.23
N CYS A 20 -4.44 -11.40 15.32
CA CYS A 20 -3.77 -12.71 15.20
C CYS A 20 -3.07 -12.87 13.85
N CYS A 21 -3.70 -12.45 12.74
CA CYS A 21 -3.08 -12.47 11.42
C CYS A 21 -1.84 -11.57 11.36
N CYS A 22 -1.94 -10.32 11.85
CA CYS A 22 -0.80 -9.39 11.87
C CYS A 22 0.37 -9.94 12.71
N VAL A 23 0.08 -10.50 13.89
CA VAL A 23 1.10 -11.10 14.77
C VAL A 23 1.72 -12.34 14.12
N GLY A 24 0.93 -13.19 13.48
CA GLY A 24 1.42 -14.38 12.78
C GLY A 24 2.36 -14.02 11.62
N ILE A 25 2.00 -13.01 10.82
CA ILE A 25 2.85 -12.45 9.76
C ILE A 25 4.13 -11.84 10.36
N GLY A 26 4.01 -11.14 11.50
CA GLY A 26 5.11 -10.60 12.29
C GLY A 26 6.07 -11.65 12.87
N MET A 27 5.60 -12.87 13.13
CA MET A 27 6.48 -13.95 13.57
C MET A 27 7.12 -14.70 12.40
N ALA A 28 6.43 -14.77 11.26
CA ALA A 28 6.89 -15.54 10.10
C ALA A 28 7.92 -14.79 9.23
N LEU A 29 7.96 -13.46 9.28
CA LEU A 29 8.82 -12.63 8.42
C LEU A 29 10.00 -12.05 9.21
N PRO A 30 11.23 -12.58 9.10
CA PRO A 30 12.41 -12.00 9.74
C PRO A 30 12.82 -10.63 9.15
N LEU A 31 12.25 -10.24 8.00
CA LEU A 31 12.49 -8.97 7.28
C LEU A 31 11.23 -8.10 7.20
N LEU A 32 10.54 -7.89 8.33
CA LEU A 32 9.30 -7.11 8.38
C LEU A 32 9.45 -5.67 7.88
N GLU A 33 10.57 -5.03 8.20
CA GLU A 33 10.83 -3.64 7.82
C GLU A 33 10.81 -3.46 6.30
N GLN A 34 11.49 -4.36 5.58
CA GLN A 34 11.59 -4.35 4.12
C GLN A 34 10.21 -4.50 3.46
N ILE A 35 9.49 -5.54 3.88
CA ILE A 35 8.18 -5.90 3.32
C ILE A 35 7.15 -4.81 3.63
N LEU A 36 7.18 -4.25 4.85
CA LEU A 36 6.30 -3.16 5.24
C LEU A 36 6.58 -1.89 4.43
N ASN A 37 7.84 -1.59 4.10
CA ASN A 37 8.19 -0.44 3.26
C ASN A 37 7.72 -0.63 1.80
N ILE A 38 7.82 -1.85 1.25
CA ILE A 38 7.34 -2.18 -0.10
C ILE A 38 5.81 -2.13 -0.19
N VAL A 39 5.12 -2.81 0.74
CA VAL A 39 3.66 -2.84 0.79
C VAL A 39 3.14 -1.44 1.07
N GLY A 40 3.77 -0.69 1.97
CA GLY A 40 3.45 0.70 2.26
C GLY A 40 3.62 1.61 1.04
N ALA A 41 4.73 1.50 0.31
CA ALA A 41 4.98 2.22 -0.94
C ALA A 41 3.90 1.93 -2.00
N LEU A 42 3.56 0.65 -2.20
CA LEU A 42 2.51 0.22 -3.13
C LEU A 42 1.13 0.74 -2.72
N PHE A 43 0.75 0.55 -1.47
CA PHE A 43 -0.58 0.93 -0.98
C PHE A 43 -0.72 2.46 -0.90
N TYR A 44 0.32 3.19 -0.50
CA TYR A 44 0.34 4.65 -0.51
C TYR A 44 0.25 5.20 -1.93
N SER A 45 0.94 4.57 -2.90
CA SER A 45 0.80 4.94 -4.31
C SER A 45 -0.62 4.76 -4.84
N ILE A 46 -1.37 3.78 -4.35
CA ILE A 46 -2.74 3.51 -4.84
C ILE A 46 -3.77 4.35 -4.06
N LEU A 47 -3.75 4.32 -2.73
CA LEU A 47 -4.74 5.04 -1.92
C LEU A 47 -4.42 6.52 -1.74
N GLY A 48 -3.17 6.86 -1.50
CA GLY A 48 -2.76 8.24 -1.25
C GLY A 48 -2.65 9.07 -2.52
N LEU A 49 -2.27 8.44 -3.63
CA LEU A 49 -1.93 9.13 -4.88
C LEU A 49 -2.97 8.89 -5.99
N VAL A 50 -3.43 7.66 -6.25
CA VAL A 50 -4.40 7.40 -7.33
C VAL A 50 -5.80 7.89 -7.00
N ILE A 51 -6.29 7.72 -5.76
CA ILE A 51 -7.64 8.17 -5.36
C ILE A 51 -7.88 9.67 -5.59
N PRO A 52 -7.06 10.61 -5.07
CA PRO A 52 -7.29 12.04 -5.31
C PRO A 52 -7.15 12.41 -6.79
N SER A 53 -6.30 11.71 -7.53
CA SER A 53 -6.13 11.94 -8.97
C SER A 53 -7.35 11.52 -9.78
N VAL A 54 -7.93 10.37 -9.46
CA VAL A 54 -9.18 9.88 -10.08
C VAL A 54 -10.34 10.80 -9.73
N ILE A 55 -10.44 11.23 -8.46
CA ILE A 55 -11.49 12.17 -8.03
C ILE A 55 -11.35 13.50 -8.77
N GLU A 56 -10.17 14.11 -8.86
CA GLU A 56 -9.97 15.36 -9.64
C GLU A 56 -10.29 15.17 -11.13
N THR A 57 -9.92 14.02 -11.71
CA THR A 57 -10.16 13.73 -13.14
C THR A 57 -11.64 13.59 -13.45
N VAL A 58 -12.40 12.89 -12.59
CA VAL A 58 -13.85 12.71 -12.78
C VAL A 58 -14.61 14.01 -12.52
N PHE A 59 -14.21 14.80 -11.50
CA PHE A 59 -14.93 16.02 -11.12
C PHE A 59 -14.69 17.21 -12.07
N LYS A 60 -13.56 17.26 -12.78
CA LYS A 60 -13.22 18.33 -13.74
C LYS A 60 -13.38 17.91 -15.21
N TRP A 61 -14.21 16.91 -15.51
CA TRP A 61 -14.45 16.46 -16.88
C TRP A 61 -14.99 17.58 -17.79
N GLU A 62 -15.85 18.46 -17.29
CA GLU A 62 -16.54 19.49 -18.10
C GLU A 62 -15.73 20.78 -18.34
N ASN A 63 -14.74 21.08 -17.49
CA ASN A 63 -13.84 22.22 -17.65
C ASN A 63 -12.42 21.76 -17.29
N LEU A 64 -11.67 21.30 -18.30
CA LEU A 64 -10.29 20.81 -18.17
C LEU A 64 -9.29 21.85 -17.62
N GLY A 65 -9.73 23.09 -17.38
CA GLY A 65 -8.91 24.18 -16.87
C GLY A 65 -7.92 24.70 -17.91
N LYS A 66 -7.76 26.02 -17.95
CA LYS A 66 -6.74 26.72 -18.73
C LYS A 66 -5.38 26.06 -18.41
N TRP A 67 -4.76 25.39 -19.40
CA TRP A 67 -3.40 24.80 -19.37
C TRP A 67 -3.17 23.30 -19.05
N ASN A 68 -4.13 22.37 -19.18
CA ASN A 68 -3.83 20.92 -19.03
C ASN A 68 -3.13 20.54 -17.69
N TRP A 69 -3.30 21.34 -16.64
CA TRP A 69 -2.58 21.19 -15.37
C TRP A 69 -2.89 19.86 -14.66
N ILE A 70 -4.08 19.31 -14.91
CA ILE A 70 -4.50 17.99 -14.44
C ILE A 70 -3.66 16.85 -15.02
N LEU A 71 -3.25 16.95 -16.29
CA LEU A 71 -2.45 15.92 -16.94
C LEU A 71 -1.03 15.89 -16.36
N TRP A 72 -0.43 17.05 -16.09
CA TRP A 72 0.87 17.11 -15.43
C TRP A 72 0.77 16.60 -13.98
N LYS A 73 -0.29 16.94 -13.25
CA LYS A 73 -0.55 16.36 -11.92
C LYS A 73 -0.64 14.84 -11.95
N ASN A 74 -1.41 14.26 -12.87
CA ASN A 74 -1.49 12.81 -13.07
C ASN A 74 -0.12 12.19 -13.39
N GLY A 75 0.67 12.85 -14.23
CA GLY A 75 2.03 12.43 -14.56
C GLY A 75 2.97 12.43 -13.35
N PHE A 76 2.93 13.48 -12.51
CA PHE A 76 3.78 13.59 -11.32
C PHE A 76 3.42 12.53 -10.26
N ILE A 77 2.14 12.24 -10.11
CA ILE A 77 1.59 11.19 -9.23
C ILE A 77 2.05 9.81 -9.72
N PHE A 78 1.99 9.55 -11.03
CA PHE A 78 2.50 8.31 -11.63
C PHE A 78 4.01 8.16 -11.42
N LEU A 79 4.77 9.25 -11.55
CA LEU A 79 6.22 9.25 -11.41
C LEU A 79 6.65 8.99 -9.96
N PHE A 80 5.95 9.58 -8.99
CA PHE A 80 6.14 9.28 -7.56
C PHE A 80 5.78 7.84 -7.22
N GLY A 81 4.69 7.32 -7.79
CA GLY A 81 4.29 5.92 -7.65
C GLY A 81 5.37 4.97 -8.15
N MET A 82 5.90 5.22 -9.35
CA MET A 82 7.03 4.45 -9.91
C MET A 82 8.28 4.51 -9.05
N PHE A 83 8.66 5.69 -8.55
CA PHE A 83 9.82 5.84 -7.67
C PHE A 83 9.67 5.03 -6.38
N SER A 84 8.49 5.06 -5.78
CA SER A 84 8.16 4.31 -4.56
C SER A 84 8.22 2.79 -4.80
N LEU A 85 7.71 2.34 -5.96
CA LEU A 85 7.77 0.94 -6.40
C LEU A 85 9.21 0.47 -6.62
N VAL A 86 10.03 1.27 -7.32
CA VAL A 86 11.43 0.95 -7.56
C VAL A 86 12.19 0.86 -6.24
N SER A 87 12.04 1.85 -5.36
CA SER A 87 12.67 1.84 -4.03
C SER A 87 12.34 0.56 -3.26
N GLY A 88 11.05 0.18 -3.20
CA GLY A 88 10.63 -1.08 -2.60
C GLY A 88 11.26 -2.32 -3.25
N CYS A 89 11.26 -2.41 -4.58
CA CYS A 89 11.87 -3.54 -5.29
C CYS A 89 13.38 -3.65 -5.00
N THR A 90 14.12 -2.55 -5.05
CA THR A 90 15.57 -2.52 -4.78
C THR A 90 15.89 -3.04 -3.38
N VAL A 91 15.11 -2.58 -2.41
CA VAL A 91 15.16 -2.94 -0.99
C VAL A 91 14.88 -4.45 -0.87
N THR A 92 13.81 -4.99 -1.45
CA THR A 92 13.55 -6.46 -1.51
C THR A 92 14.74 -7.27 -2.01
N ILE A 93 15.33 -6.86 -3.13
CA ILE A 93 16.39 -7.60 -3.82
C ILE A 93 17.66 -7.63 -2.98
N MET A 94 18.02 -6.51 -2.35
CA MET A 94 19.23 -6.41 -1.54
C MET A 94 19.15 -7.31 -0.30
N ASP A 95 17.96 -7.44 0.30
CA ASP A 95 17.73 -8.33 1.43
C ASP A 95 17.77 -9.81 1.05
N ILE A 96 17.20 -10.17 -0.10
CA ILE A 96 17.30 -11.54 -0.64
C ILE A 96 18.78 -11.91 -0.87
N ILE A 97 19.56 -11.01 -1.48
CA ILE A 97 20.99 -11.24 -1.71
C ILE A 97 21.73 -11.42 -0.39
N LYS A 98 21.43 -10.60 0.62
CA LYS A 98 22.08 -10.67 1.93
C LYS A 98 21.79 -12.00 2.65
N ILE A 99 20.54 -12.45 2.64
CA ILE A 99 20.15 -13.74 3.19
C ILE A 99 20.81 -14.91 2.46
N LEU A 100 20.89 -14.84 1.12
CA LEU A 100 21.54 -15.88 0.32
C LEU A 100 23.06 -15.94 0.56
N ASN A 101 23.70 -14.78 0.75
CA ASN A 101 25.13 -14.69 1.02
C ASN A 101 25.48 -15.24 2.40
N GLU A 102 24.72 -14.88 3.45
CA GLU A 102 24.90 -15.46 4.80
C GLU A 102 24.67 -16.96 4.87
N LYS A 103 23.84 -17.53 3.99
CA LYS A 103 23.60 -18.99 3.97
C LYS A 103 24.71 -19.80 3.29
N THR A 104 25.68 -19.14 2.66
CA THR A 104 26.74 -19.76 1.87
C THR A 104 28.09 -19.82 2.61
N GLU A 105 28.24 -19.08 3.71
CA GLU A 105 29.30 -19.27 4.73
C GLU A 105 28.83 -20.23 5.84
#